data_AF-A0A6G3SCV4-F1
#
_entry.id   AF-A0A6G3SCV4-F1
#
_cell.length_a   1.000
_cell.length_b   1.000
_cell.length_c   1.000
_cell.angle_alpha   90.00
_cell.angle_beta   90.00
_cell.angle_gamma   90.00
#
_symmetry.space_group_name_H-M   'P 1'
#
loop_
_entity.id
_entity.type
_entity.pdbx_description
1 polymer ?
#
loop_
_entity_poly.entity_id
_entity_poly.type
_entity_poly.pdbx_seq_one_letter_code
_entity_poly.pdbx_strand_id
1 'polypeptide(L)'
;RAHRELQPLAPAVREKAAHRPQVVDAAAAAQAYTALATVEELLKDWDEGGPAVLRAGGLSVRDLKRTATALDSTEPQAAFWVELAYAAGLLASDGEAD
;
A
#
# COMPACT_ATOMS: atom_id res chain seq x y z
N ARG A 1 -34.46 -11.07 20.74
CA ARG A 1 -35.68 -10.66 20.00
C ARG A 1 -35.28 -10.51 18.54
N ALA A 2 -35.57 -11.52 17.71
CA ALA A 2 -35.32 -11.42 16.27
C ALA A 2 -36.24 -10.35 15.66
N HIS A 3 -35.80 -9.68 14.58
CA HIS A 3 -36.59 -8.65 13.90
C HIS A 3 -37.97 -9.21 13.50
N ARG A 4 -39.04 -8.44 13.75
CA ARG A 4 -40.43 -8.83 13.47
C ARG A 4 -40.76 -8.82 11.97
N GLU A 5 -39.99 -8.07 11.20
CA GLU A 5 -40.17 -7.88 9.76
C GLU A 5 -38.88 -8.24 9.02
N LEU A 6 -39.03 -8.91 7.88
CA LEU A 6 -37.92 -9.27 7.00
C LEU A 6 -37.41 -8.01 6.27
N GLN A 7 -36.12 -7.71 6.43
CA GLN A 7 -35.42 -6.68 5.65
C GLN A 7 -34.35 -7.35 4.77
N PRO A 8 -34.76 -7.96 3.63
CA PRO A 8 -33.84 -8.70 2.76
C PRO A 8 -32.95 -7.80 1.90
N LEU A 9 -33.17 -6.48 1.92
CA LEU A 9 -32.40 -5.50 1.17
C LEU A 9 -31.37 -4.82 2.06
N ALA A 10 -30.16 -4.61 1.54
CA ALA A 10 -29.17 -3.78 2.18
C ALA A 10 -29.74 -2.36 2.40
N PRO A 11 -29.48 -1.74 3.56
CA PRO A 11 -29.93 -0.37 3.80
C PRO A 11 -29.30 0.57 2.77
N ALA A 12 -30.05 1.61 2.38
CA ALA A 12 -29.53 2.63 1.46
C ALA A 12 -28.27 3.27 2.03
N VAL A 13 -27.18 3.25 1.26
CA VAL A 13 -25.94 3.95 1.62
C VAL A 13 -26.22 5.45 1.56
N ARG A 14 -26.01 6.13 2.68
CA ARG A 14 -26.13 7.58 2.79
C ARG A 14 -24.77 8.16 3.14
N GLU A 15 -24.53 9.40 2.74
CA GLU A 15 -23.35 10.13 3.18
C GLU A 15 -23.31 10.15 4.71
N LYS A 16 -22.18 9.69 5.28
CA LYS A 16 -21.97 9.69 6.73
C LYS A 16 -21.65 11.10 7.24
N ALA A 17 -20.95 11.90 6.43
CA ALA A 17 -20.56 13.27 6.73
C ALA A 17 -20.22 14.03 5.44
N ALA A 18 -20.43 15.34 5.45
CA ALA A 18 -19.92 16.26 4.44
C ALA A 18 -18.78 17.10 5.03
N HIS A 19 -17.69 17.26 4.27
CA HIS A 19 -16.53 18.05 4.65
C HIS A 19 -16.37 19.26 3.75
N ARG A 20 -15.84 20.36 4.29
CA ARG A 20 -15.52 21.55 3.47
C ARG A 20 -14.46 21.17 2.44
N PRO A 21 -14.58 21.61 1.16
CA PRO A 21 -13.63 21.25 0.10
C PRO A 21 -12.16 21.51 0.48
N GLN A 22 -11.88 22.62 1.16
CA GLN A 22 -10.52 22.98 1.57
C GLN A 22 -9.90 21.97 2.55
N VAL A 23 -10.72 21.31 3.38
CA VAL A 23 -10.26 20.27 4.31
C VAL A 23 -9.94 18.99 3.54
N VAL A 24 -10.76 18.65 2.55
CA VAL A 24 -10.53 17.49 1.68
C VAL A 24 -9.25 17.69 0.87
N ASP A 25 -9.07 18.86 0.25
CA ASP A 25 -7.90 19.18 -0.55
C ASP A 25 -6.61 19.13 0.29
N ALA A 26 -6.63 19.73 1.48
CA ALA A 26 -5.47 19.71 2.37
C ALA A 26 -5.12 18.28 2.84
N ALA A 27 -6.13 17.47 3.18
CA ALA A 27 -5.91 16.08 3.58
C ALA A 27 -5.39 15.23 2.41
N ALA A 28 -5.93 15.41 1.21
CA ALA A 28 -5.48 14.72 0.01
C ALA A 28 -4.02 15.09 -0.34
N ALA A 29 -3.67 16.37 -0.27
CA ALA A 29 -2.29 16.83 -0.48
C ALA A 29 -1.32 16.21 0.53
N ALA A 30 -1.70 16.15 1.82
CA ALA A 30 -0.90 15.51 2.85
C ALA A 30 -0.69 14.01 2.56
N GLN A 31 -1.74 13.29 2.16
CA GLN A 31 -1.63 11.87 1.81
C GLN A 31 -0.80 11.63 0.55
N ALA A 32 -0.92 12.49 -0.47
CA ALA A 32 -0.08 12.42 -1.66
C ALA A 32 1.41 12.61 -1.30
N TYR A 33 1.71 13.58 -0.43
CA TYR A 33 3.07 13.78 0.09
C TYR A 33 3.57 12.54 0.84
N THR A 34 2.79 11.96 1.75
CA THR A 34 3.17 10.74 2.46
C THR A 34 3.43 9.58 1.49
N ALA A 35 2.59 9.39 0.47
CA ALA A 35 2.78 8.34 -0.53
C ALA A 35 4.11 8.50 -1.29
N LEU A 36 4.42 9.72 -1.73
CA LEU A 36 5.69 10.00 -2.42
C LEU A 36 6.89 9.78 -1.50
N ALA A 37 6.81 10.23 -0.24
CA ALA A 37 7.88 10.04 0.73
C ALA A 37 8.13 8.55 1.04
N THR A 38 7.07 7.74 1.19
CA THR A 38 7.20 6.30 1.42
C THR A 38 7.80 5.58 0.22
N VAL A 39 7.40 5.94 -1.01
CA VAL A 39 8.02 5.35 -2.22
C VAL A 39 9.48 5.78 -2.35
N GLU A 40 9.81 7.03 -2.05
CA GLU A 40 11.20 7.50 -2.06
C GLU A 40 12.06 6.75 -1.04
N GLU A 41 11.56 6.53 0.18
CA GLU A 41 12.24 5.74 1.21
C GLU A 41 12.47 4.29 0.77
N LEU A 42 11.46 3.64 0.18
CA LEU A 42 11.59 2.30 -0.39
C LEU A 42 12.68 2.25 -1.47
N LEU A 43 12.66 3.18 -2.42
CA LEU A 43 13.63 3.21 -3.51
C LEU A 43 15.05 3.49 -3.01
N LYS A 44 15.20 4.32 -1.98
CA LYS A 44 16.50 4.56 -1.32
C LYS A 44 17.00 3.33 -0.57
N ASP A 45 16.13 2.60 0.13
CA ASP A 45 16.52 1.36 0.82
C ASP A 45 17.04 0.30 -0.16
N TRP A 46 16.60 0.34 -1.42
CA TRP A 46 16.91 -0.68 -2.44
C TRP A 46 17.88 -0.21 -3.53
N ASP A 47 18.42 1.01 -3.46
CA ASP A 47 19.22 1.60 -4.54
C ASP A 47 20.54 0.85 -4.82
N GLU A 48 21.10 0.19 -3.81
CA GLU A 48 22.32 -0.64 -3.91
C GLU A 48 22.05 -2.14 -4.21
N GLY A 49 20.84 -2.49 -4.64
CA GLY A 49 20.55 -3.83 -5.18
C GLY A 49 19.42 -4.61 -4.51
N GLY A 50 18.66 -3.99 -3.62
CA GLY A 50 17.39 -4.51 -3.06
C GLY A 50 17.37 -5.99 -2.61
N PRO A 51 16.18 -6.56 -2.39
CA PRO A 51 16.01 -8.00 -2.21
C PRO A 51 16.10 -8.77 -3.53
N ALA A 52 16.71 -9.95 -3.48
CA ALA A 52 16.73 -10.89 -4.62
C ALA A 52 15.32 -11.42 -4.95
N VAL A 53 15.07 -11.66 -6.23
CA VAL A 53 13.82 -12.24 -6.73
C VAL A 53 13.88 -13.76 -6.62
N LEU A 54 12.85 -14.37 -6.03
CA LEU A 54 12.74 -15.83 -5.93
C LEU A 54 12.58 -16.46 -7.32
N ARG A 55 13.01 -17.72 -7.52
CA ARG A 55 12.75 -18.47 -8.77
C ARG A 55 11.29 -18.52 -9.20
N ALA A 56 10.37 -18.56 -8.24
CA ALA A 56 8.93 -18.57 -8.50
C ALA A 56 8.38 -17.15 -8.81
N GLY A 57 9.23 -16.12 -8.78
CA GLY A 57 8.87 -14.72 -8.79
C GLY A 57 8.57 -14.17 -7.39
N GLY A 58 8.65 -12.85 -7.25
CA GLY A 58 8.32 -12.13 -6.02
C GLY A 58 9.44 -12.13 -4.97
N LEU A 59 9.08 -11.66 -3.77
CA LEU A 59 10.00 -11.53 -2.62
C LEU A 59 9.84 -12.66 -1.62
N SER A 60 10.93 -12.98 -0.91
CA SER A 60 10.84 -13.84 0.27
C SER A 60 10.09 -13.14 1.41
N VAL A 61 9.43 -13.93 2.27
CA VAL A 61 8.77 -13.41 3.48
C VAL A 61 9.76 -12.69 4.41
N ARG A 62 11.01 -13.15 4.45
CA ARG A 62 12.06 -12.52 5.26
C ARG A 62 12.37 -11.11 4.74
N ASP A 63 12.46 -10.96 3.43
CA ASP A 63 12.79 -9.67 2.83
C ASP A 63 11.60 -8.72 2.91
N LEU A 64 10.37 -9.20 2.71
CA LEU A 64 9.16 -8.41 2.97
C LEU A 64 9.10 -7.89 4.41
N LYS A 65 9.44 -8.74 5.40
CA LYS A 65 9.52 -8.32 6.81
C LYS A 65 10.57 -7.25 7.05
N ARG A 66 11.73 -7.36 6.40
CA ARG A 66 12.79 -6.35 6.49
C ARG A 66 12.35 -5.03 5.88
N THR A 67 11.73 -5.05 4.70
CA THR A 67 11.18 -3.86 4.05
C THR A 67 10.09 -3.21 4.91
N ALA A 68 9.18 -4.00 5.49
CA ALA A 68 8.15 -3.48 6.39
C ALA A 68 8.75 -2.79 7.62
N THR A 69 9.82 -3.36 8.18
CA THR A 69 10.55 -2.73 9.28
C THR A 69 11.24 -1.44 8.86
N ALA A 70 11.88 -1.42 7.68
CA ALA A 70 12.55 -0.23 7.14
C ALA A 70 11.56 0.92 6.91
N LEU A 71 10.36 0.61 6.40
CA LEU A 71 9.29 1.60 6.13
C LEU A 71 8.41 1.93 7.35
N ASP A 72 8.75 1.43 8.56
CA ASP A 72 7.92 1.56 9.77
C ASP A 72 6.43 1.23 9.52
N SER A 73 6.18 0.10 8.85
CA SER A 73 4.85 -0.28 8.38
C SER A 73 4.54 -1.76 8.61
N THR A 74 3.29 -2.13 8.36
CA THR A 74 2.88 -3.54 8.38
C THR A 74 3.29 -4.27 7.10
N GLU A 75 3.50 -5.59 7.16
CA GLU A 75 3.82 -6.40 5.97
C GLU A 75 2.83 -6.18 4.80
N PRO A 76 1.50 -6.11 5.01
CA PRO A 76 0.56 -5.82 3.93
C PRO A 76 0.72 -4.42 3.32
N GLN A 77 1.06 -3.41 4.12
CA GLN A 77 1.31 -2.06 3.61
C GLN A 77 2.61 -1.98 2.82
N ALA A 78 3.68 -2.61 3.32
CA ALA A 78 4.94 -2.70 2.59
C ALA A 78 4.77 -3.44 1.26
N ALA A 79 4.03 -4.56 1.25
CA ALA A 79 3.69 -5.28 0.03
C ALA A 79 2.93 -4.39 -0.96
N PHE A 80 1.92 -3.65 -0.49
CA PHE A 80 1.20 -2.69 -1.32
C PHE A 80 2.11 -1.65 -1.97
N TRP A 81 3.04 -1.06 -1.21
CA TRP A 81 3.97 -0.06 -1.75
C TRP A 81 4.95 -0.64 -2.77
N VAL A 82 5.47 -1.85 -2.51
CA VAL A 82 6.34 -2.57 -3.44
C VAL A 82 5.60 -2.90 -4.73
N GLU A 83 4.38 -3.44 -4.64
CA GLU A 83 3.56 -3.76 -5.82
C GLU A 83 3.17 -2.50 -6.60
N LEU A 84 2.84 -1.40 -5.91
CA LEU A 84 2.54 -0.12 -6.55
C LEU A 84 3.75 0.44 -7.30
N ALA A 85 4.93 0.43 -6.67
CA ALA A 85 6.16 0.90 -7.28
C ALA A 85 6.56 0.03 -8.50
N TYR A 86 6.36 -1.28 -8.41
CA TYR A 86 6.53 -2.20 -9.54
C TYR A 86 5.54 -1.92 -10.67
N ALA A 87 4.25 -1.76 -10.36
CA ALA A 87 3.21 -1.44 -11.35
C ALA A 87 3.42 -0.06 -12.03
N ALA A 88 4.05 0.87 -11.33
CA ALA A 88 4.44 2.18 -11.84
C ALA A 88 5.76 2.16 -12.65
N GLY A 89 6.48 1.02 -12.71
CA GLY A 89 7.75 0.89 -13.41
C GLY A 89 8.95 1.53 -12.69
N LEU A 90 8.82 1.80 -11.39
CA LEU A 90 9.90 2.33 -10.55
C LEU A 90 10.81 1.23 -9.99
N LEU A 91 10.27 0.01 -9.89
CA LEU A 91 11.00 -1.19 -9.53
C LEU A 91 10.93 -2.20 -10.66
N ALA A 92 12.01 -2.94 -10.84
CA ALA A 92 12.10 -4.08 -11.75
C ALA A 92 13.05 -5.13 -11.17
N SER A 93 12.83 -6.39 -11.55
CA SER A 93 13.83 -7.44 -11.33
C SER A 93 15.04 -7.18 -12.24
N ASP A 94 16.24 -7.49 -11.77
CA ASP A 94 17.46 -7.54 -12.59
C ASP A 94 17.45 -8.68 -13.64
N GLY A 95 16.47 -9.59 -13.55
CA GLY A 95 16.32 -10.72 -14.46
C GLY A 95 17.09 -11.96 -14.01
N GLU A 96 17.81 -11.87 -12.89
CA GLU A 96 18.41 -12.99 -12.19
C GLU A 96 17.41 -13.51 -11.16
N ALA A 97 17.38 -14.83 -10.98
CA ALA A 97 16.57 -15.45 -9.95
C ALA A 97 17.47 -16.25 -9.02
N ASP A 98 17.26 -16.09 -7.72
CA ASP A 98 17.98 -16.81 -6.66
C ASP A 98 17.50 -18.26 -6.56
#